data_AF-A0A3B3ZTQ1-F1
#
_entry.id   AF-A0A3B3ZTQ1-F1
#
_cell.length_a   1.000
_cell.length_b   1.000
_cell.length_c   1.000
_cell.angle_alpha   90.00
_cell.angle_beta   90.00
_cell.angle_gamma   90.00
#
_symmetry.space_group_name_H-M   'P 1'
#
loop_
_entity.id
_entity.type
_entity.pdbx_description
1 polymer ?
#
loop_
_entity_poly.entity_id
_entity_poly.type
_entity_poly.pdbx_seq_one_letter_code
_entity_poly.pdbx_strand_id
1 'polypeptide(L)'
;IAAPKEANTTKLSEDQFLCSICLDVFTDPVTLPCGHNFCKTCIHHHWSIQATSQCPYCKQVFNPKPDLKINIFISEMAGQFRQSKLTNSSQRQTNPEEVFCDFCTYPKSRALKSCQECQSSFCESHLAPHLIIDNLQTHTLVDPQRNLKCMVSRTNISVYV
;
A
#
# COMPACT_ATOMS: atom_id res chain seq x y z
N ILE A 1 -2.57 -1.52 -47.45
CA ILE A 1 -2.86 -0.88 -46.15
C ILE A 1 -2.01 -1.60 -45.12
N ALA A 2 -0.96 -0.97 -44.62
CA ALA A 2 -0.06 -1.57 -43.64
C ALA A 2 -0.74 -1.59 -42.26
N ALA A 3 -0.69 -2.74 -41.58
CA ALA A 3 -1.17 -2.88 -40.21
C ALA A 3 -0.36 -1.98 -39.25
N PRO A 4 -0.98 -1.42 -38.20
CA PRO A 4 -0.27 -0.57 -37.25
C PRO A 4 0.73 -1.41 -36.46
N LYS A 5 1.97 -0.92 -36.35
CA LYS A 5 2.96 -1.48 -35.43
C LYS A 5 2.47 -1.26 -34.01
N GLU A 6 2.09 -2.34 -33.32
CA GLU A 6 1.79 -2.28 -31.90
C GLU A 6 3.04 -1.79 -31.15
N ALA A 7 2.91 -0.68 -30.44
CA ALA A 7 3.93 -0.21 -29.53
C ALA A 7 4.05 -1.23 -28.40
N ASN A 8 5.19 -1.92 -28.33
CA ASN A 8 5.53 -2.78 -27.20
C ASN A 8 5.75 -1.87 -25.98
N THR A 9 4.67 -1.60 -25.24
CA THR A 9 4.72 -0.92 -23.96
C THR A 9 5.44 -1.84 -22.99
N THR A 10 6.76 -1.70 -22.87
CA THR A 10 7.57 -2.41 -21.88
C THR A 10 6.98 -2.12 -20.51
N LYS A 11 6.24 -3.08 -19.97
CA LYS A 11 5.71 -3.05 -18.61
C LYS A 11 6.90 -2.94 -17.66
N LEU A 12 7.12 -1.77 -17.09
CA LEU A 12 8.20 -1.54 -16.12
C LEU A 12 8.02 -2.56 -14.98
N SER A 13 9.07 -3.34 -14.69
CA SER A 13 9.01 -4.37 -13.63
C SER A 13 8.77 -3.70 -12.28
N GLU A 14 7.95 -4.32 -11.44
CA GLU A 14 7.58 -3.81 -10.11
C GLU A 14 8.80 -3.46 -9.25
N ASP A 15 9.90 -4.18 -9.47
CA ASP A 15 11.15 -4.04 -8.72
C ASP A 15 11.87 -2.70 -8.93
N GLN A 16 11.56 -1.99 -10.03
CA GLN A 16 12.25 -0.73 -10.38
C GLN A 16 11.87 0.44 -9.46
N PHE A 17 10.75 0.33 -8.74
CA PHE A 17 10.25 1.38 -7.85
C PHE A 17 10.31 1.02 -6.37
N LEU A 18 11.01 -0.07 -6.02
CA LEU A 18 11.13 -0.52 -4.63
C LEU A 18 12.36 0.06 -3.95
N CYS A 19 12.17 0.49 -2.71
CA CYS A 19 13.24 0.83 -1.79
C CYS A 19 13.89 -0.45 -1.27
N SER A 20 15.21 -0.59 -1.45
CA SER A 20 15.95 -1.77 -0.98
C SER A 20 16.12 -1.87 0.53
N ILE A 21 15.67 -0.87 1.31
CA ILE A 21 15.66 -0.92 2.78
C ILE A 21 14.32 -1.45 3.30
N CYS A 22 13.20 -0.83 2.91
CA CYS A 22 11.86 -1.24 3.39
C CYS A 22 11.17 -2.27 2.49
N LEU A 23 11.77 -2.57 1.32
CA LEU A 23 11.25 -3.50 0.31
C LEU A 23 9.84 -3.14 -0.20
N ASP A 24 9.51 -1.84 -0.15
CA ASP A 24 8.23 -1.30 -0.59
C ASP A 24 8.44 -0.15 -1.58
N VAL A 25 7.38 0.22 -2.30
CA VAL A 25 7.37 1.31 -3.27
C VAL A 25 7.83 2.60 -2.61
N PHE A 26 8.70 3.34 -3.29
CA PHE A 26 9.28 4.57 -2.74
C PHE A 26 8.25 5.56 -2.20
N THR A 27 8.36 5.89 -0.92
CA THR A 27 7.70 7.05 -0.30
C THR A 27 8.74 8.14 -0.09
N ASP A 28 8.48 9.33 -0.65
CA ASP A 28 9.44 10.45 -0.69
C ASP A 28 10.86 9.99 -1.10
N PRO A 29 11.03 9.42 -2.32
CA PRO A 29 12.33 8.92 -2.77
C PRO A 29 13.39 10.01 -2.78
N VAL A 30 14.61 9.67 -2.39
CA VAL A 30 15.80 10.51 -2.53
C VAL A 30 16.87 9.76 -3.31
N THR A 31 17.64 10.49 -4.10
CA THR A 31 18.76 9.92 -4.88
C THR A 31 20.06 10.33 -4.25
N LEU A 32 20.89 9.35 -3.87
CA LEU A 32 22.24 9.61 -3.38
C LEU A 32 23.17 10.00 -4.54
N PRO A 33 24.32 10.67 -4.29
CA PRO A 33 25.29 11.00 -5.34
C PRO A 33 25.81 9.79 -6.14
N CYS A 34 25.73 8.58 -5.57
CA CYS A 34 26.05 7.33 -6.26
C CYS A 34 24.95 6.79 -7.18
N GLY A 35 23.82 7.49 -7.32
CA GLY A 35 22.69 7.14 -8.18
C GLY A 35 21.65 6.20 -7.57
N HIS A 36 21.90 5.63 -6.38
CA HIS A 36 20.93 4.75 -5.72
C HIS A 36 19.82 5.52 -5.01
N ASN A 37 18.62 4.94 -5.03
CA ASN A 37 17.40 5.56 -4.55
C ASN A 37 16.84 4.85 -3.32
N PHE A 38 16.35 5.62 -2.35
CA PHE A 38 15.78 5.13 -1.09
C PHE A 38 14.63 6.04 -0.65
N CYS A 39 13.69 5.53 0.16
CA CYS A 39 12.77 6.44 0.87
C CYS A 39 13.58 7.36 1.79
N LYS A 40 13.22 8.65 1.86
CA LYS A 40 13.92 9.64 2.69
C LYS A 40 14.08 9.19 4.14
N THR A 41 13.00 8.67 4.72
CA THR A 41 12.97 8.16 6.10
C THR A 41 13.89 6.96 6.29
N CYS A 42 13.92 6.03 5.33
CA CYS A 42 14.76 4.83 5.40
C CYS A 42 16.25 5.16 5.39
N ILE A 43 16.71 6.02 4.48
CA ILE A 43 18.14 6.40 4.44
C ILE A 43 18.53 7.28 5.63
N HIS A 44 17.63 8.16 6.08
CA HIS A 44 17.85 8.96 7.28
C HIS A 44 18.02 8.07 8.52
N HIS A 45 17.16 7.07 8.68
CA HIS A 45 17.24 6.11 9.77
C HIS A 45 18.54 5.29 9.70
N HIS A 46 18.92 4.80 8.52
CA HIS A 46 20.18 4.07 8.31
C HIS A 46 21.40 4.89 8.77
N TRP A 47 21.49 6.17 8.37
CA TRP A 47 22.56 7.08 8.80
C TRP A 47 22.44 7.56 10.23
N SER A 48 21.32 7.33 10.92
CA SER A 48 21.20 7.64 12.35
C SER A 48 21.76 6.53 13.23
N ILE A 49 21.72 5.28 12.74
CA ILE A 49 22.26 4.11 13.44
C ILE A 49 23.76 3.92 13.14
N GLN A 50 24.19 4.30 11.93
CA GLN A 50 25.60 4.21 11.54
C GLN A 50 26.31 5.55 11.73
N ALA A 51 27.55 5.52 12.24
CA ALA A 51 28.37 6.72 12.39
C ALA A 51 28.79 7.37 11.05
N THR A 52 28.54 6.70 9.92
CA THR A 52 28.97 7.12 8.59
C THR A 52 27.80 7.31 7.65
N SER A 53 27.88 8.34 6.79
CA SER A 53 26.91 8.53 5.70
C SER A 53 27.28 7.61 4.53
N GLN A 54 26.99 6.32 4.66
CA GLN A 54 27.30 5.29 3.66
C GLN A 54 26.04 4.89 2.87
N CYS A 55 26.19 4.61 1.57
CA CYS A 55 25.12 4.01 0.77
C CYS A 55 24.85 2.56 1.23
N PRO A 56 23.62 2.20 1.61
CA PRO A 56 23.27 0.83 1.99
C PRO A 56 23.52 -0.21 0.89
N TYR A 57 23.43 0.19 -0.38
CA TYR A 57 23.54 -0.69 -1.54
C TYR A 57 24.99 -0.88 -1.98
N CYS A 58 25.64 0.18 -2.50
CA CYS A 58 26.98 0.09 -3.07
C CYS A 58 28.13 0.37 -2.08
N LYS A 59 27.80 0.66 -0.81
CA LYS A 59 28.77 0.94 0.27
C LYS A 59 29.66 2.17 0.07
N GLN A 60 29.37 3.01 -0.92
CA GLN A 60 30.06 4.29 -1.09
C GLN A 60 29.82 5.20 0.13
N VAL A 61 30.89 5.74 0.71
CA VAL A 61 30.85 6.67 1.84
C VAL A 61 30.83 8.10 1.32
N PHE A 62 30.00 8.96 1.92
CA PHE A 62 29.90 10.37 1.60
C PHE A 62 30.42 11.22 2.76
N ASN A 63 31.41 12.08 2.47
CA ASN A 63 31.93 13.06 3.40
C ASN A 63 32.22 14.37 2.63
N PRO A 64 31.50 15.47 2.88
CA PRO A 64 30.46 15.65 3.90
C PRO A 64 29.18 14.85 3.63
N LYS A 65 28.35 14.68 4.67
CA LYS A 65 27.01 14.09 4.53
C LYS A 65 26.19 14.91 3.52
N PRO A 66 25.63 14.30 2.46
CA PRO A 66 24.90 15.04 1.44
C PRO A 66 23.51 15.45 1.96
N ASP A 67 23.00 16.57 1.44
CA ASP A 67 21.63 16.98 1.66
C ASP A 67 20.65 16.09 0.88
N LEU A 68 19.56 15.68 1.53
CA LEU A 68 18.60 14.73 0.99
C LEU A 68 17.36 15.46 0.48
N LYS A 69 17.33 15.66 -0.84
CA LYS A 69 16.20 16.24 -1.56
C LYS A 69 15.35 15.16 -2.20
N ILE A 70 14.04 15.35 -2.15
CA ILE A 70 13.08 14.43 -2.78
C ILE A 70 13.29 14.47 -4.29
N ASN A 71 13.45 13.30 -4.90
CA ASN A 71 13.46 13.13 -6.33
C ASN A 71 12.01 13.13 -6.84
N ILE A 72 11.55 14.29 -7.30
CA ILE A 72 10.18 14.52 -7.76
C ILE A 72 9.81 13.56 -8.90
N PHE A 73 10.73 13.33 -9.85
CA PHE A 73 10.51 12.43 -10.98
C PHE A 73 10.25 10.99 -10.54
N ILE A 74 11.09 10.44 -9.66
CA ILE A 74 10.88 9.09 -9.12
C ILE A 74 9.61 9.04 -8.26
N SER A 75 9.30 10.10 -7.52
CA SER A 75 8.08 10.19 -6.71
C SER A 75 6.82 10.10 -7.58
N GLU A 76 6.79 10.82 -8.71
CA GLU A 76 5.69 10.79 -9.66
C GLU A 76 5.54 9.40 -10.30
N MET A 77 6.64 8.81 -10.78
CA MET A 77 6.60 7.46 -11.36
C MET A 77 6.15 6.40 -10.33
N ALA A 78 6.66 6.46 -9.10
CA ALA A 78 6.23 5.59 -8.01
C ALA A 78 4.74 5.81 -7.65
N GLY A 79 4.25 7.05 -7.78
CA GLY A 79 2.85 7.40 -7.61
C GLY A 79 1.95 6.78 -8.68
N GLN A 80 2.34 6.90 -9.95
CA GLN A 80 1.65 6.24 -11.06
C GLN A 80 1.68 4.71 -10.90
N PHE A 81 2.77 4.16 -10.38
CA PHE A 81 2.86 2.73 -10.07
C PHE A 81 1.87 2.31 -8.98
N ARG A 82 1.80 3.05 -7.85
CA ARG A 82 0.78 2.83 -6.80
C ARG A 82 -0.63 2.91 -7.37
N GLN A 83 -0.89 3.89 -8.23
CA GLN A 83 -2.19 4.08 -8.84
C GLN A 83 -2.50 2.99 -9.86
N SER A 84 -1.51 2.49 -10.60
CA SER A 84 -1.66 1.35 -11.51
C SER A 84 -1.97 0.05 -10.77
N LYS A 85 -1.47 -0.14 -9.53
CA LYS A 85 -1.91 -1.26 -8.68
C LYS A 85 -3.37 -1.10 -8.24
N LEU A 86 -3.83 0.13 -8.01
CA LEU A 86 -5.21 0.47 -7.65
C LEU A 86 -6.18 0.43 -8.85
N THR A 87 -5.73 0.79 -10.05
CA THR A 87 -6.55 0.77 -11.29
C THR A 87 -6.50 -0.57 -12.00
N ASN A 88 -5.42 -1.35 -11.88
CA ASN A 88 -5.41 -2.77 -12.27
C ASN A 88 -6.21 -3.65 -11.29
N SER A 89 -6.55 -3.16 -10.10
CA SER A 89 -7.61 -3.76 -9.27
C SER A 89 -9.02 -3.31 -9.66
N SER A 90 -9.14 -2.35 -10.59
CA SER A 90 -10.40 -1.99 -11.27
C SER A 90 -10.59 -2.64 -12.66
N GLN A 91 -9.54 -3.23 -13.24
CA GLN A 91 -9.59 -3.93 -14.54
C GLN A 91 -9.13 -5.38 -14.54
N ARG A 92 -8.61 -5.92 -13.43
CA ARG A 92 -8.89 -7.34 -13.17
C ARG A 92 -10.38 -7.42 -12.93
N GLN A 93 -11.06 -8.31 -13.63
CA GLN A 93 -12.25 -8.96 -13.09
C GLN A 93 -11.81 -9.60 -11.76
N THR A 94 -11.73 -8.79 -10.70
CA THR A 94 -11.66 -9.31 -9.35
C THR A 94 -13.03 -9.92 -9.15
N ASN A 95 -13.02 -11.23 -8.90
CA ASN A 95 -14.19 -11.90 -8.36
C ASN A 95 -14.81 -10.95 -7.30
N PRO A 96 -16.12 -10.65 -7.33
CA PRO A 96 -16.76 -9.67 -6.44
C PRO A 96 -16.46 -9.86 -4.94
N GLU A 97 -15.89 -11.01 -4.57
CA GLU A 97 -15.63 -11.52 -3.22
C GLU A 97 -14.27 -11.13 -2.61
N GLU A 98 -13.29 -10.61 -3.35
CA GLU A 98 -11.97 -10.32 -2.75
C GLU A 98 -11.91 -8.97 -2.00
N VAL A 99 -12.03 -9.04 -0.67
CA VAL A 99 -11.88 -7.91 0.26
C VAL A 99 -10.56 -8.04 1.02
N PHE A 100 -9.89 -6.91 1.31
CA PHE A 100 -8.59 -6.86 1.98
C PHE A 100 -8.70 -6.30 3.39
N CYS A 101 -7.69 -6.60 4.22
CA CYS A 101 -7.62 -6.08 5.58
C CYS A 101 -7.31 -4.57 5.60
N ASP A 102 -8.02 -3.84 6.46
CA ASP A 102 -7.88 -2.38 6.60
C ASP A 102 -6.67 -1.95 7.44
N PHE A 103 -6.16 -2.84 8.29
CA PHE A 103 -5.11 -2.54 9.27
C PHE A 103 -3.70 -2.95 8.82
N CYS A 104 -3.56 -3.67 7.70
CA CYS A 104 -2.25 -4.03 7.16
C CYS A 104 -1.54 -2.81 6.54
N THR A 105 -0.25 -2.66 6.85
CA THR A 105 0.61 -1.56 6.37
C THR A 105 1.21 -1.79 4.98
N TYR A 106 0.84 -2.88 4.28
CA TYR A 106 1.36 -3.44 3.01
C TYR A 106 2.41 -4.57 3.14
N PRO A 107 2.34 -5.63 2.30
CA PRO A 107 1.22 -5.95 1.40
C PRO A 107 -0.06 -6.23 2.20
N LYS A 108 -1.21 -5.81 1.67
CA LYS A 108 -2.49 -6.04 2.36
C LYS A 108 -2.87 -7.52 2.26
N SER A 109 -3.14 -8.14 3.40
CA SER A 109 -3.64 -9.52 3.46
C SER A 109 -5.13 -9.58 3.11
N ARG A 110 -5.59 -10.69 2.53
CA ARG A 110 -7.02 -10.95 2.29
C ARG A 110 -7.77 -10.93 3.63
N ALA A 111 -8.93 -10.30 3.66
CA ALA A 111 -9.80 -10.33 4.82
C ALA A 111 -10.51 -11.69 4.91
N LEU A 112 -10.61 -12.23 6.12
CA LEU A 112 -11.39 -13.43 6.41
C LEU A 112 -12.80 -13.08 6.87
N LYS A 113 -12.95 -11.97 7.62
CA LYS A 113 -14.23 -11.46 8.11
C LYS A 113 -14.25 -9.94 8.14
N SER A 114 -15.46 -9.38 8.13
CA SER A 114 -15.73 -7.98 8.44
C SER A 114 -16.55 -7.87 9.72
N CYS A 115 -16.30 -6.84 10.52
CA CYS A 115 -17.08 -6.54 11.73
C CYS A 115 -18.07 -5.42 11.43
N GLN A 116 -19.36 -5.62 11.73
CA GLN A 116 -20.39 -4.60 11.49
C GLN A 116 -20.22 -3.38 12.41
N GLU A 117 -19.80 -3.62 13.64
CA GLU A 117 -19.62 -2.62 14.68
C GLU A 117 -18.36 -1.78 14.43
N CYS A 118 -17.27 -2.41 13.98
CA CYS A 118 -16.01 -1.71 13.63
C CYS A 118 -16.01 -1.18 12.19
N GLN A 119 -16.97 -1.59 11.37
CA GLN A 119 -17.08 -1.24 9.95
C GLN A 119 -15.77 -1.45 9.17
N SER A 120 -15.05 -2.52 9.53
CA SER A 120 -13.70 -2.80 9.04
C SER A 120 -13.54 -4.28 8.73
N SER A 121 -12.55 -4.59 7.89
CA SER A 121 -12.24 -5.95 7.42
C SER A 121 -10.87 -6.41 7.92
N PHE A 122 -10.77 -7.67 8.32
CA PHE A 122 -9.64 -8.20 9.08
C PHE A 122 -9.06 -9.46 8.43
N CYS A 123 -7.74 -9.51 8.28
CA CYS A 123 -7.01 -10.77 8.08
C CYS A 123 -6.90 -11.53 9.41
N GLU A 124 -6.42 -12.78 9.37
CA GLU A 124 -6.33 -13.66 10.55
C GLU A 124 -5.73 -12.98 11.79
N SER A 125 -4.57 -12.34 11.64
CA SER A 125 -3.87 -11.66 12.75
C SER A 125 -4.67 -10.50 13.36
N HIS A 126 -5.38 -9.74 12.54
CA HIS A 126 -6.19 -8.61 13.00
C HIS A 126 -7.62 -9.03 13.39
N LEU A 127 -8.04 -10.25 13.03
CA LEU A 127 -9.31 -10.86 13.44
C LEU A 127 -9.18 -11.51 14.82
N ALA A 128 -8.01 -12.04 15.18
CA ALA A 128 -7.78 -12.72 16.45
C ALA A 128 -8.33 -11.97 17.68
N PRO A 129 -8.18 -10.64 17.83
CA PRO A 129 -8.78 -9.90 18.95
C PRO A 129 -10.29 -10.05 19.06
N HIS A 130 -11.02 -10.14 17.93
CA HIS A 130 -12.46 -10.36 17.92
C HIS A 130 -12.87 -11.77 18.39
N LEU A 131 -11.93 -12.71 18.42
CA LEU A 131 -12.20 -14.08 18.84
C LEU A 131 -11.77 -14.37 20.27
N ILE A 132 -10.90 -13.54 20.86
CA ILE A 132 -10.27 -13.83 22.16
C ILE A 132 -10.57 -12.82 23.26
N ILE A 133 -10.99 -11.59 22.92
CA ILE A 133 -11.25 -10.55 23.91
C ILE A 133 -12.76 -10.47 24.19
N ASP A 134 -13.17 -10.65 25.45
CA ASP A 134 -14.57 -10.76 25.88
C ASP A 134 -15.49 -9.65 25.34
N ASN A 135 -15.00 -8.41 25.26
CA ASN A 135 -15.79 -7.27 24.76
C ASN A 135 -15.89 -7.20 23.23
N LEU A 136 -15.03 -7.91 22.50
CA LEU A 136 -15.03 -7.94 21.03
C LEU A 136 -15.65 -9.22 20.45
N GLN A 137 -15.75 -10.30 21.25
CA GLN A 137 -16.43 -11.54 20.87
C GLN A 137 -17.92 -11.35 20.63
N THR A 138 -18.52 -10.30 21.20
CA THR A 138 -19.92 -9.94 20.99
C THR A 138 -20.16 -9.22 19.66
N HIS A 139 -19.10 -8.81 18.96
CA HIS A 139 -19.22 -8.16 17.67
C HIS A 139 -19.65 -9.14 16.58
N THR A 140 -20.50 -8.66 15.68
CA THR A 140 -21.05 -9.45 14.58
C THR A 140 -20.05 -9.52 13.43
N LEU A 141 -19.45 -10.71 13.26
CA LEU A 141 -18.54 -11.00 12.16
C LEU A 141 -19.29 -11.60 10.97
N VAL A 142 -19.24 -10.91 9.83
CA VAL A 142 -19.84 -11.33 8.56
C VAL A 142 -18.76 -11.64 7.52
N ASP A 143 -19.16 -12.25 6.40
CA ASP A 143 -18.25 -12.42 5.27
C ASP A 143 -17.74 -11.06 4.77
N PRO A 144 -16.51 -11.01 4.22
CA PRO A 144 -15.88 -9.73 3.92
C PRO A 144 -16.70 -8.87 2.94
N GLN A 145 -16.93 -7.59 3.26
CA GLN A 145 -17.71 -6.66 2.43
C GLN A 145 -16.90 -5.41 2.04
N ARG A 146 -16.94 -5.02 0.75
CA ARG A 146 -16.18 -3.86 0.22
C ARG A 146 -16.66 -2.49 0.70
N ASN A 147 -17.83 -2.38 1.36
CA ASN A 147 -18.46 -1.10 1.71
C ASN A 147 -19.30 -1.18 3.00
N LEU A 148 -18.70 -1.46 4.16
CA LEU A 148 -19.44 -1.45 5.43
C LEU A 148 -19.99 -0.05 5.83
N LYS A 149 -19.59 1.02 5.12
CA LYS A 149 -20.08 2.39 5.34
C LYS A 149 -21.28 2.83 4.50
N CYS A 150 -21.94 1.94 3.75
CA CYS A 150 -23.04 2.35 2.87
C CYS A 150 -24.39 1.72 3.24
N MET A 151 -25.03 2.19 4.32
CA MET A 151 -26.50 2.32 4.46
C MET A 151 -26.85 3.29 5.60
N VAL A 152 -26.87 4.59 5.31
CA VAL A 152 -27.83 5.50 5.96
C VAL A 152 -28.53 6.28 4.87
N SER A 153 -29.64 5.73 4.38
CA SER A 153 -30.89 6.45 4.11
C SER A 153 -31.80 5.57 3.25
N ARG A 154 -32.83 4.99 3.91
CA ARG A 154 -34.22 4.86 3.46
C ARG A 154 -34.85 3.58 4.02
N THR A 155 -35.59 3.73 5.10
CA THR A 155 -36.90 3.09 5.18
C THR A 155 -37.93 4.20 5.32
N ASN A 156 -38.66 4.42 4.22
CA ASN A 156 -39.87 5.22 4.18
C ASN A 156 -40.94 4.52 5.03
N ILE A 157 -41.63 5.31 5.84
CA ILE A 157 -43.09 5.39 5.94
C ILE A 157 -43.83 4.04 6.10
N SER A 158 -44.33 3.79 7.30
CA SER A 158 -45.60 3.06 7.46
C SER A 158 -46.74 4.10 7.48
N VAL A 159 -47.59 4.08 6.46
CA VAL A 159 -48.92 4.71 6.47
C VAL A 159 -49.95 3.65 6.86
N TYR A 160 -51.05 4.13 7.48
CA TYR A 160 -52.34 3.51 7.79
C TYR A 160 -52.38 2.78 9.15
N VAL A 161 -53.25 3.14 10.10
CA VAL A 161 -54.60 3.74 10.04
C VAL A 161 -54.76 4.87 11.06
#